data_AF-A0A936Q1E3-F1
#
_entry.id   AF-A0A936Q1E3-F1
#
_cell.length_a   1.000
_cell.length_b   1.000
_cell.length_c   1.000
_cell.angle_alpha   90.00
_cell.angle_beta   90.00
_cell.angle_gamma   90.00
#
_symmetry.space_group_name_H-M   'P 1'
#
loop_
_entity.id
_entity.type
_entity.pdbx_description
1 polymer ?
#
loop_
_entity_poly.entity_id
_entity_poly.type
_entity_poly.pdbx_seq_one_letter_code
_entity_poly.pdbx_strand_id
1 'polypeptide(L)'
;MRLYVVVEGYTEEAFVKKVLAPHLATFSVTAVPIIVTTRRDRSTGAKYRGGGHWKHWRKDLNMLSRQHHGNGVRFTTLFDLYGLPDDFPDYEPLVAMTDTT
;
A
#
# COMPACT_ATOMS: atom_id res chain seq x y z
N MET A 1 13.38 14.14 -1.36
CA MET A 1 13.17 12.83 -0.68
C MET A 1 12.34 11.93 -1.59
N ARG A 2 12.56 10.61 -1.60
CA ARG A 2 11.73 9.66 -2.36
C ARG A 2 10.86 8.86 -1.41
N LEU A 3 9.55 8.90 -1.64
CA LEU A 3 8.55 8.17 -0.87
C LEU A 3 7.93 7.10 -1.74
N TYR A 4 8.15 5.84 -1.40
CA TYR A 4 7.41 4.74 -2.01
C TYR A 4 6.10 4.53 -1.26
N VAL A 5 4.99 4.55 -1.99
CA VAL A 5 3.65 4.34 -1.45
C VAL A 5 3.19 2.96 -1.90
N VAL A 6 3.13 2.02 -0.98
CA VAL A 6 2.67 0.67 -1.28
C VAL A 6 1.15 0.64 -1.29
N VAL A 7 0.58 0.18 -2.39
CA VAL A 7 -0.86 0.21 -2.63
C VAL A 7 -1.39 -1.16 -3.02
N GLU A 8 -2.68 -1.40 -2.80
CA GLU A 8 -3.32 -2.68 -3.11
C GLU A 8 -3.78 -2.83 -4.56
N GLY A 9 -4.11 -1.72 -5.23
CA GLY A 9 -4.72 -1.76 -6.56
C GLY A 9 -4.48 -0.53 -7.42
N TYR A 10 -5.17 -0.50 -8.55
CA TYR A 10 -5.04 0.56 -9.56
C TYR A 10 -5.73 1.86 -9.16
N THR A 11 -6.77 1.80 -8.32
CA THR A 11 -7.49 2.98 -7.86
C THR A 11 -6.59 3.82 -6.96
N GLU A 12 -5.94 3.19 -6.00
CA GLU A 12 -5.01 3.79 -5.05
C GLU A 12 -3.74 4.26 -5.80
N GLU A 13 -3.23 3.46 -6.74
CA GLU A 13 -2.12 3.87 -7.62
C GLU A 13 -2.45 5.17 -8.37
N ALA A 14 -3.65 5.25 -8.95
CA ALA A 14 -4.10 6.42 -9.66
C ALA A 14 -4.25 7.63 -8.72
N PHE A 15 -4.78 7.42 -7.51
CA PHE A 15 -4.84 8.46 -6.49
C PHE A 15 -3.45 8.98 -6.13
N VAL A 16 -2.47 8.10 -5.90
CA VAL A 16 -1.09 8.49 -5.61
C VAL A 16 -0.51 9.31 -6.76
N LYS A 17 -0.68 8.87 -8.01
CA LYS A 17 -0.13 9.57 -9.19
C LYS A 17 -0.78 10.92 -9.44
N LYS A 18 -2.11 11.01 -9.31
CA LYS A 18 -2.88 12.18 -9.74
C LYS A 18 -3.10 13.22 -8.64
N VAL A 19 -3.09 12.80 -7.38
CA VAL A 19 -3.42 13.66 -6.24
C VAL A 19 -2.23 13.79 -5.30
N LEU A 20 -1.75 12.66 -4.76
CA LEU A 20 -0.74 12.69 -3.70
C LEU A 20 0.62 13.17 -4.21
N ALA A 21 1.08 12.69 -5.37
CA ALA A 21 2.38 13.03 -5.90
C ALA A 21 2.51 14.53 -6.27
N PRO A 22 1.55 15.17 -6.96
CA PRO A 22 1.58 16.62 -7.17
C PRO A 22 1.59 17.42 -5.87
N HIS A 23 0.78 17.00 -4.89
CA HIS A 23 0.74 17.67 -3.58
C HIS A 23 2.09 17.55 -2.85
N LEU A 24 2.67 16.35 -2.77
CA LEU A 24 3.93 16.13 -2.08
C LEU A 24 5.15 16.73 -2.80
N ALA A 25 5.05 16.93 -4.12
CA ALA A 25 6.11 17.59 -4.90
C ALA A 25 6.36 19.03 -4.42
N THR A 26 5.35 19.75 -3.91
CA THR A 26 5.54 21.10 -3.36
C THR A 26 6.40 21.11 -2.09
N PHE A 27 6.57 19.95 -1.45
CA PHE A 27 7.43 19.74 -0.29
C PHE A 27 8.75 19.03 -0.65
N SER A 28 9.13 19.01 -1.93
CA SER A 28 10.33 18.30 -2.41
C SER A 28 10.31 16.78 -2.11
N VAL A 29 9.11 16.19 -2.09
CA VAL A 29 8.90 14.76 -1.90
C VAL A 29 8.38 14.14 -3.21
N THR A 30 9.14 13.19 -3.76
CA THR A 30 8.73 12.41 -4.94
C THR A 30 8.01 11.16 -4.47
N ALA A 31 6.68 11.13 -4.58
CA ALA A 31 5.87 9.95 -4.27
C ALA A 31 5.80 9.00 -5.48
N VAL A 32 6.06 7.71 -5.25
CA VAL A 32 6.07 6.67 -6.28
C VAL A 32 5.20 5.50 -5.79
N PRO A 33 4.07 5.19 -6.44
CA PRO A 33 3.26 4.04 -6.03
C PRO A 33 3.92 2.72 -6.43
N ILE A 34 3.75 1.70 -5.59
CA ILE A 34 4.10 0.31 -5.87
C ILE A 34 2.89 -0.55 -5.54
N ILE A 35 2.34 -1.24 -6.53
CA ILE A 35 1.25 -2.19 -6.32
C ILE A 35 1.82 -3.48 -5.75
N VAL A 36 1.40 -3.89 -4.55
CA VAL A 36 1.71 -5.23 -4.01
C VAL A 36 0.79 -6.26 -4.66
N THR A 37 1.33 -7.43 -4.98
CA THR A 37 0.55 -8.46 -5.68
C THR A 37 -0.40 -9.14 -4.70
N THR A 38 -1.67 -8.70 -4.67
CA THR A 38 -2.76 -9.51 -4.13
C THR A 38 -2.87 -10.77 -5.00
N ARG A 39 -2.89 -11.94 -4.36
CA ARG A 39 -2.81 -13.26 -5.01
C ARG A 39 -3.57 -13.33 -6.35
N ARG A 40 -2.92 -13.85 -7.39
CA ARG A 40 -3.64 -14.53 -8.49
C ARG A 40 -4.07 -15.90 -7.99
N ASP A 41 -5.33 -16.24 -8.15
CA ASP A 41 -5.78 -17.62 -8.02
C ASP A 41 -4.99 -18.47 -9.03
N ARG A 42 -4.18 -19.43 -8.54
CA ARG A 42 -3.36 -20.32 -9.38
C ARG A 42 -4.19 -21.35 -10.16
N SER A 43 -5.45 -21.57 -9.79
CA SER A 43 -6.38 -22.51 -10.42
C SER A 43 -7.28 -21.86 -11.46
N THR A 44 -7.66 -20.59 -11.29
CA THR A 44 -8.65 -19.93 -12.17
C THR A 44 -8.13 -18.69 -12.89
N GLY A 45 -6.97 -18.15 -12.50
CA GLY A 45 -6.44 -16.89 -13.03
C GLY A 45 -7.26 -15.65 -12.62
N ALA A 46 -8.32 -15.83 -11.82
CA ALA A 46 -9.16 -14.75 -11.33
C ALA A 46 -8.38 -13.90 -10.31
N LYS A 47 -8.46 -12.57 -10.48
CA LYS A 47 -8.05 -11.61 -9.46
C LYS A 47 -9.18 -11.55 -8.44
N TYR A 48 -8.99 -12.12 -7.24
CA TYR A 48 -9.88 -11.80 -6.13
C TYR A 48 -9.75 -10.31 -5.84
N ARG A 49 -10.89 -9.60 -5.88
CA ARG A 49 -10.99 -8.24 -5.35
C ARG A 49 -11.20 -8.40 -3.85
N GLY A 50 -10.15 -8.12 -3.07
CA GLY A 50 -10.18 -8.14 -1.61
C GLY A 50 -9.16 -9.09 -0.99
N GLY A 51 -8.32 -8.54 -0.10
CA GLY A 51 -7.60 -9.30 0.93
C GLY A 51 -6.40 -10.11 0.47
N GLY A 52 -5.22 -9.53 0.53
CA GLY A 52 -3.98 -10.29 0.74
C GLY A 52 -3.71 -10.38 2.24
N HIS A 53 -3.06 -11.46 2.71
CA HIS A 53 -2.61 -11.48 4.10
C HIS A 53 -1.47 -10.49 4.33
N TRP A 54 -1.48 -9.81 5.47
CA TRP A 54 -0.43 -8.88 5.90
C TRP A 54 0.95 -9.51 5.84
N LYS A 55 1.09 -10.80 6.18
CA LYS A 55 2.40 -11.50 6.09
C LYS A 55 3.03 -11.45 4.69
N HIS A 56 2.23 -11.45 3.62
CA HIS A 56 2.73 -11.34 2.25
C HIS A 56 3.11 -9.90 1.93
N TRP A 57 2.26 -8.94 2.30
CA TRP A 57 2.55 -7.51 2.14
C TRP A 57 3.82 -7.10 2.88
N ARG A 58 3.99 -7.57 4.13
CA ARG A 58 5.20 -7.35 4.93
C ARG A 58 6.44 -7.97 4.28
N LYS A 59 6.32 -9.14 3.66
CA LYS A 59 7.43 -9.77 2.92
C LYS A 59 7.83 -8.93 1.72
N ASP A 60 6.85 -8.43 0.95
CA ASP A 60 7.10 -7.58 -0.20
C ASP A 60 7.70 -6.24 0.21
N LEU A 61 7.16 -5.59 1.26
CA LEU A 61 7.72 -4.38 1.87
C LEU A 61 9.18 -4.57 2.29
N ASN A 62 9.51 -5.69 2.94
CA ASN A 62 10.88 -6.02 3.34
C ASN A 62 11.80 -6.25 2.12
N MET A 63 11.28 -6.78 1.02
CA MET A 63 12.05 -6.94 -0.20
C MET A 63 12.31 -5.59 -0.87
N LEU A 64 11.27 -4.76 -0.97
CA LEU A 64 11.33 -3.42 -1.55
C LEU A 64 12.28 -2.50 -0.77
N SER A 65 12.26 -2.57 0.57
CA SER A 65 13.16 -1.77 1.41
C SER A 65 14.63 -2.16 1.22
N ARG A 66 14.91 -3.43 0.93
CA ARG A 66 16.27 -3.91 0.60
C ARG A 66 16.69 -3.48 -0.80
N GLN A 67 15.77 -3.54 -1.77
CA GLN A 67 16.02 -3.12 -3.16
C GLN A 67 16.22 -1.61 -3.30
N HIS A 68 15.50 -0.81 -2.53
CA HIS A 68 15.55 0.64 -2.55
C HIS A 68 16.02 1.18 -1.20
N HIS A 69 17.33 1.18 -1.00
CA HIS A 69 17.98 1.71 0.19
C HIS A 69 18.59 3.10 -0.06
N GLY A 70 18.76 3.88 1.01
CA GLY A 70 19.41 5.19 0.98
C GLY A 70 18.81 6.19 1.97
N ASN A 71 19.61 7.16 2.42
CA ASN A 71 19.22 8.11 3.48
C ASN A 71 17.96 8.93 3.14
N GLY A 72 17.67 9.14 1.85
CA GLY A 72 16.52 9.89 1.35
C GLY A 72 15.32 9.05 0.91
N VAL A 73 15.28 7.75 1.21
CA VAL A 73 14.19 6.84 0.84
C VAL A 73 13.29 6.58 2.05
N ARG A 74 11.97 6.64 1.84
CA ARG A 74 10.93 6.31 2.83
C ARG A 74 9.86 5.43 2.19
N PHE A 75 9.16 4.67 3.03
CA PHE A 75 8.05 3.82 2.64
C PHE A 75 6.82 4.16 3.47
N THR A 76 5.66 4.09 2.83
CA THR A 76 4.36 4.16 3.49
C THR A 76 3.37 3.26 2.74
N THR A 77 2.18 3.09 3.26
CA THR A 77 1.13 2.24 2.70
C THR A 77 -0.15 3.05 2.49
N LEU A 78 -0.93 2.70 1.47
CA LEU A 78 -2.29 3.18 1.25
C LEU A 78 -3.15 1.95 0.93
N PHE A 79 -3.85 1.46 1.94
CA PHE A 79 -4.72 0.28 1.89
C PHE A 79 -6.13 0.68 2.29
N ASP A 80 -7.12 -0.03 1.76
CA ASP A 80 -8.50 0.15 2.16
C ASP A 80 -8.71 -0.36 3.59
N LEU A 81 -9.13 0.54 4.49
CA LEU A 81 -9.40 0.24 5.89
C LEU A 81 -10.42 -0.91 6.04
N TYR A 82 -11.46 -0.86 5.22
CA TYR A 82 -12.55 -1.85 5.19
C TYR A 82 -12.16 -3.18 4.53
N GLY A 83 -11.00 -3.23 3.87
CA GLY A 83 -10.46 -4.40 3.18
C GLY A 83 -9.25 -5.03 3.89
N LEU A 84 -8.89 -4.55 5.08
CA LEU A 84 -7.73 -5.07 5.82
C LEU A 84 -7.91 -6.56 6.17
N PRO A 85 -6.85 -7.37 6.07
CA PRO A 85 -6.89 -8.75 6.52
C PRO A 85 -6.89 -8.85 8.05
N ASP A 86 -7.44 -9.93 8.58
CA ASP A 86 -7.46 -10.24 10.02
C ASP A 86 -6.07 -10.35 10.66
N ASP A 87 -5.03 -10.69 9.88
CA ASP A 87 -3.64 -10.73 10.31
C ASP A 87 -2.91 -9.38 10.24
N PHE A 88 -3.63 -8.28 9.94
CA PHE A 88 -3.07 -6.93 9.93
C PHE A 88 -2.72 -6.46 11.35
N PRO A 89 -1.60 -5.75 11.54
CA PRO A 89 -1.25 -5.18 12.85
C PRO A 89 -2.35 -4.25 13.33
N ASP A 90 -2.74 -4.39 14.60
CA ASP A 90 -3.78 -3.55 15.22
C ASP A 90 -5.13 -3.62 14.47
N TYR A 91 -5.47 -4.77 13.87
CA TYR A 91 -6.71 -4.96 13.11
C TYR A 91 -7.98 -4.54 13.87
N GLU A 92 -8.21 -5.11 15.07
CA GLU A 92 -9.40 -4.84 15.90
C GLU A 92 -9.66 -3.35 16.14
N PRO A 93 -8.70 -2.55 16.65
CA PRO A 93 -8.94 -1.12 16.84
C PRO A 93 -9.07 -0.36 15.51
N LEU A 94 -8.44 -0.79 14.43
CA LEU A 94 -8.54 -0.15 13.11
C LEU A 94 -9.94 -0.32 12.50
N VAL A 95 -10.51 -1.52 12.55
CA VAL A 95 -11.86 -1.78 12.01
C VAL A 95 -12.97 -1.22 12.89
N ALA A 96 -12.68 -0.94 14.16
CA ALA A 96 -13.58 -0.24 15.07
C ALA A 96 -13.58 1.29 14.87
N MET A 97 -12.67 1.83 14.06
CA MET A 97 -12.68 3.26 13.71
C MET A 97 -13.92 3.57 12.89
N THR A 98 -14.69 4.54 13.36
CA THR A 98 -15.87 5.04 12.64
C THR A 98 -15.45 6.20 11.74
N ASP A 99 -16.01 6.26 10.53
CA ASP A 99 -15.83 7.43 9.66
C ASP A 99 -16.27 8.68 10.42
N THR A 100 -15.33 9.61 10.60
CA THR A 100 -15.64 10.90 11.22
C THR A 100 -16.41 11.73 10.19
N THR A 101 -17.64 12.10 10.53
CA THR A 101 -18.59 12.80 9.66
C THR A 101 -18.23 14.26 9.41
#